data_AF-A0A9D7C4I5-F1
#
_entry.id   AF-A0A9D7C4I5-F1
#
_cell.length_a   1.000
_cell.length_b   1.000
_cell.length_c   1.000
_cell.angle_alpha   90.00
_cell.angle_beta   90.00
_cell.angle_gamma   90.00
#
_symmetry.space_group_name_H-M   'P 1'
#
loop_
_entity.id
_entity.type
_entity.pdbx_description
1 polymer ?
#
loop_
_entity_poly.entity_id
_entity_poly.type
_entity_poly.pdbx_seq_one_letter_code
_entity_poly.pdbx_strand_id
1 'polypeptide(L)'
;MERKITRKYSNGEVTIVWKPDVCIHSAICFKGLPEVFDPRVRPWINAEGAATQQIIDQVKKCPSGALTFLMNNPETGNTDVQRESEGNEDA
;
A
#
# COMPACT_ATOMS: atom_id res chain seq x y z
N MET A 1 18.39 -4.58 14.43
CA MET A 1 17.16 -5.23 13.93
C MET A 1 16.20 -4.11 13.51
N GLU A 2 16.11 -3.84 12.21
CA GLU A 2 15.25 -2.76 11.69
C GLU A 2 13.78 -3.16 11.82
N ARG A 3 12.98 -2.26 12.41
CA ARG A 3 11.53 -2.46 12.50
C ARG A 3 10.91 -2.11 11.15
N LYS A 4 10.42 -3.12 10.42
CA LYS A 4 9.64 -2.90 9.19
C LYS A 4 8.32 -2.22 9.54
N ILE A 5 8.15 -0.98 9.10
CA ILE A 5 6.92 -0.20 9.32
C ILE A 5 5.97 -0.53 8.17
N THR A 6 4.73 -0.89 8.49
CA THR A 6 3.65 -1.01 7.50
C THR A 6 2.45 -0.23 8.01
N ARG A 7 1.89 0.64 7.17
CA ARG A 7 0.68 1.41 7.49
C ARG A 7 -0.42 1.06 6.51
N LYS A 8 -1.67 1.08 6.98
CA LYS A 8 -2.86 0.78 6.19
C LYS A 8 -3.83 1.97 6.26
N TYR A 9 -4.37 2.36 5.12
CA TYR A 9 -5.36 3.44 4.98
C TYR A 9 -6.50 2.91 4.13
N SER A 10 -7.74 2.95 4.64
CA SER A 10 -8.89 2.39 3.93
C SER A 10 -10.02 3.40 3.80
N ASN A 11 -10.76 3.31 2.70
CA ASN A 11 -12.01 4.04 2.45
C ASN A 11 -13.25 3.14 2.51
N GLY A 12 -13.12 1.92 3.05
CA GLY A 12 -14.18 0.91 3.08
C GLY A 12 -14.15 -0.05 1.88
N GLU A 13 -13.85 0.42 0.67
CA GLU A 13 -13.79 -0.42 -0.55
C GLU A 13 -12.38 -0.95 -0.83
N VAL A 14 -11.37 -0.13 -0.61
CA VAL A 14 -9.96 -0.46 -0.82
C VAL A 14 -9.14 -0.08 0.40
N THR A 15 -8.09 -0.86 0.67
CA THR A 15 -7.08 -0.57 1.68
C THR A 15 -5.73 -0.35 1.01
N ILE A 16 -5.21 0.87 1.08
CA ILE A 16 -3.84 1.23 0.66
C ILE A 16 -2.87 0.76 1.74
N VAL A 17 -1.91 -0.07 1.36
CA VAL A 17 -0.82 -0.53 2.22
C VAL A 17 0.45 0.21 1.84
N TRP A 18 1.09 0.83 2.82
CA TRP A 18 2.32 1.60 2.64
C TRP A 18 3.48 1.02 3.46
N LYS A 19 4.57 0.71 2.75
CA LYS A 19 5.84 0.19 3.27
C LYS A 19 6.96 1.20 2.99
N PRO A 20 7.22 2.17 3.90
CA PRO A 20 8.25 3.20 3.68
C PRO A 20 9.66 2.65 3.48
N ASP A 21 9.98 1.51 4.09
CA ASP A 21 11.30 0.86 4.05
C ASP A 21 11.73 0.46 2.63
N VAL A 22 10.77 0.19 1.74
CA VAL A 22 11.04 -0.16 0.33
C VAL A 22 10.76 1.01 -0.63
N CYS A 23 10.48 2.22 -0.12
CA CYS A 23 10.18 3.37 -0.96
C CYS A 23 11.46 3.98 -1.57
N ILE A 24 11.56 4.01 -2.90
CA ILE A 24 12.68 4.63 -3.62
C ILE A 24 12.46 6.14 -3.91
N HIS A 25 11.42 6.75 -3.35
CA HIS A 25 11.10 8.17 -3.52
C HIS A 25 10.97 8.64 -4.98
N SER A 26 10.38 7.83 -5.87
CA SER A 26 10.21 8.14 -7.30
C SER A 26 9.28 9.34 -7.60
N ALA A 27 8.57 9.85 -6.59
CA ALA A 27 7.56 10.91 -6.70
C ALA A 27 6.33 10.59 -7.58
N ILE A 28 6.26 9.41 -8.19
CA ILE A 28 5.15 9.02 -9.10
C ILE A 28 3.81 9.04 -8.37
N CYS A 29 3.76 8.58 -7.12
CA CYS A 29 2.54 8.53 -6.30
C CYS A 29 1.88 9.91 -6.14
N PHE A 30 2.59 10.87 -5.56
CA PHE A 30 2.02 12.19 -5.26
C PHE A 30 1.90 13.11 -6.49
N LYS A 31 2.74 12.93 -7.52
CA LYS A 31 2.57 13.65 -8.79
C LYS A 31 1.37 13.15 -9.60
N GLY A 32 1.03 11.87 -9.45
CA GLY A 32 -0.05 11.24 -10.22
C GLY A 32 -1.43 11.37 -9.59
N LEU A 33 -1.52 11.42 -8.25
CA LEU A 33 -2.79 11.57 -7.52
C LEU A 33 -2.60 12.34 -6.21
N PRO A 34 -2.34 13.66 -6.27
CA PRO A 34 -2.02 14.50 -5.10
C PRO A 34 -3.17 14.60 -4.09
N GLU A 35 -4.42 14.36 -4.50
CA GLU A 35 -5.58 14.36 -3.61
C GLU A 35 -5.53 13.20 -2.60
N VAL A 36 -4.84 12.11 -2.97
CA VAL A 36 -4.67 10.90 -2.16
C VAL A 36 -3.29 10.83 -1.52
N PHE A 37 -2.24 11.24 -2.24
CA PHE A 37 -0.86 11.18 -1.76
C PHE A 37 -0.28 12.59 -1.67
N ASP A 38 -0.18 13.17 -0.47
CA ASP A 38 0.43 14.48 -0.27
C ASP A 38 1.48 14.45 0.87
N PRO A 39 2.79 14.49 0.55
CA PRO A 39 3.85 14.45 1.56
C PRO A 39 3.87 15.66 2.50
N ARG A 40 3.15 16.75 2.18
CA ARG A 40 3.08 17.99 2.97
C ARG A 40 2.06 17.92 4.11
N VAL A 41 1.14 16.96 4.07
CA VAL A 41 0.08 16.82 5.10
C VAL A 41 0.27 15.54 5.92
N ARG A 42 -0.42 15.47 7.05
CA ARG A 42 -0.39 14.31 7.97
C ARG A 42 -1.82 13.98 8.40
N PRO A 43 -2.33 12.76 8.12
CA PRO A 43 -1.68 11.67 7.37
C PRO A 43 -1.41 12.06 5.90
N TRP A 44 -0.30 11.59 5.33
CA TRP A 44 0.08 11.91 3.95
C TRP A 44 -0.68 11.08 2.90
N ILE A 45 -1.40 10.04 3.34
CA ILE A 45 -2.28 9.23 2.51
C ILE A 45 -3.71 9.50 2.95
N ASN A 46 -4.53 9.99 2.02
CA ASN A 46 -5.96 10.20 2.16
C ASN A 46 -6.70 9.20 1.25
N ALA A 47 -7.13 8.06 1.78
CA ALA A 47 -7.82 7.02 1.00
C ALA A 47 -9.18 7.47 0.45
N GLU A 48 -9.73 8.58 0.94
CA GLU A 48 -11.00 9.16 0.46
C GLU A 48 -10.78 10.29 -0.57
N GLY A 49 -9.53 10.59 -0.93
CA GLY A 49 -9.19 11.72 -1.80
C GLY A 49 -9.58 11.55 -3.27
N ALA A 50 -9.89 10.33 -3.72
CA ALA A 50 -10.27 10.03 -5.09
C ALA A 50 -11.13 8.76 -5.18
N ALA A 51 -11.66 8.46 -6.37
CA ALA A 51 -12.38 7.21 -6.60
C ALA A 51 -11.46 5.99 -6.46
N THR A 52 -12.01 4.89 -5.94
CA THR A 52 -11.30 3.62 -5.69
C THR A 52 -10.48 3.16 -6.90
N GLN A 53 -11.03 3.23 -8.11
CA GLN A 53 -10.33 2.83 -9.33
C GLN A 53 -9.08 3.69 -9.59
N GLN A 54 -9.17 5.01 -9.39
CA GLN A 54 -8.03 5.93 -9.58
C GLN A 54 -6.92 5.65 -8.57
N ILE A 55 -7.30 5.33 -7.32
CA ILE A 55 -6.35 4.94 -6.27
C ILE A 55 -5.60 3.67 -6.70
N ILE A 56 -6.33 2.63 -7.13
CA ILE A 56 -5.74 1.36 -7.58
C ILE A 56 -4.78 1.58 -8.74
N ASP A 57 -5.20 2.33 -9.76
CA ASP A 57 -4.39 2.58 -10.95
C ASP A 57 -3.15 3.41 -10.63
N GLN A 58 -3.23 4.31 -9.65
CA GLN A 58 -2.08 5.06 -9.19
C GLN A 58 -1.12 4.20 -8.34
N VAL A 59 -1.64 3.37 -7.44
CA VAL A 59 -0.85 2.47 -6.61
C VAL A 59 -0.05 1.49 -7.48
N LYS A 60 -0.65 0.95 -8.55
CA LYS A 60 0.01 0.06 -9.53
C LYS A 60 1.23 0.68 -10.23
N LYS A 61 1.31 2.02 -10.30
CA LYS A 61 2.45 2.73 -10.90
C LYS A 61 3.65 2.83 -9.96
N CYS A 62 3.56 2.35 -8.72
CA CYS A 62 4.66 2.41 -7.76
C CYS A 62 5.77 1.40 -8.14
N PRO A 63 6.95 1.85 -8.60
CA PRO A 63 7.98 0.95 -9.14
C PRO A 63 8.64 0.06 -8.09
N SER A 64 8.65 0.50 -6.82
CA SER A 64 9.30 -0.24 -5.74
C SER A 64 8.37 -1.15 -4.93
N GLY A 65 7.06 -1.15 -5.24
CA GLY A 65 6.06 -1.86 -4.43
C GLY A 65 5.86 -1.30 -3.01
N ALA A 66 6.36 -0.09 -2.72
CA ALA A 66 6.11 0.58 -1.43
C ALA A 66 4.65 0.91 -1.19
N LEU A 67 3.86 1.03 -2.26
CA LEU A 67 2.40 1.14 -2.21
C LEU A 67 1.81 -0.12 -2.83
N THR A 68 0.93 -0.78 -2.09
CA THR A 68 0.07 -1.86 -2.60
C THR A 68 -1.37 -1.63 -2.14
N PHE A 69 -2.31 -2.42 -2.63
CA PHE A 69 -3.71 -2.32 -2.23
C PHE A 69 -4.31 -3.69 -1.92
N LEU A 70 -5.33 -3.70 -1.07
CA LEU A 70 -6.20 -4.84 -0.80
C LEU A 70 -7.63 -4.41 -1.11
N MET A 71 -8.36 -5.23 -1.87
CA MET A 71 -9.78 -4.98 -2.11
C MET A 71 -10.57 -5.50 -0.91
N ASN A 72 -11.36 -4.63 -0.29
CA ASN A 72 -12.24 -5.02 0.80
C ASN A 72 -13.53 -5.55 0.17
N ASN A 73 -13.56 -6.85 -0.11
CA ASN A 73 -14.80 -7.50 -0.48
C ASN A 73 -15.67 -7.66 0.78
N PRO A 74 -16.92 -7.16 0.81
CA PRO A 74 -17.79 -7.33 1.98
C PRO A 74 -18.10 -8.80 2.29
N GLU A 75 -17.86 -9.74 1.36
CA GLU A 75 -18.22 -11.15 1.51
C GLU A 75 -17.04 -12.09 1.87
N THR A 76 -15.81 -11.61 1.89
CA THR A 76 -14.65 -12.45 2.24
C THR A 76 -13.79 -11.77 3.29
N GLY A 77 -14.09 -12.09 4.54
CA GLY A 77 -13.17 -11.86 5.66
C GLY A 77 -11.85 -12.59 5.42
N ASN A 78 -10.79 -11.81 5.17
CA ASN A 78 -9.41 -12.08 5.57
C ASN A 78 -8.90 -13.52 5.48
N THR A 79 -8.39 -13.93 4.31
CA THR A 79 -7.40 -15.02 4.22
C THR A 79 -6.03 -14.42 3.90
N ASP A 80 -5.36 -13.98 4.97
CA ASP A 80 -3.92 -13.76 5.02
C ASP A 80 -3.25 -15.14 4.85
N VAL A 81 -3.02 -15.56 3.60
CA VAL A 81 -2.14 -16.69 3.31
C VAL A 81 -0.71 -16.22 3.58
N GLN A 82 -0.27 -16.47 4.81
CA GLN A 82 1.13 -16.53 5.19
C GLN A 82 1.82 -17.53 4.26
N ARG A 83 2.55 -17.03 3.25
CA ARG A 83 3.67 -17.78 2.66
C ARG A 83 4.90 -17.44 3.49
N GLU A 84 5.03 -18.11 4.62
CA GLU A 84 6.35 -18.43 5.17
C GLU A 84 6.90 -19.55 4.29
N SER A 85 7.77 -19.21 3.34
CA SER A 85 8.70 -20.19 2.79
C SER A 85 9.89 -20.26 3.74
N GLU A 86 9.77 -21.15 4.72
CA GLU A 86 10.91 -21.75 5.40
C GLU A 86 11.78 -22.44 4.33
N GLY A 87 12.97 -21.88 4.07
CA GLY A 87 14.03 -22.58 3.37
C GLY A 87 14.70 -23.54 4.34
N ASN A 88 14.54 -24.84 4.13
CA ASN A 88 15.28 -25.90 4.78
C ASN A 88 16.31 -26.45 3.79
N GLU A 89 17.60 -26.39 4.09
CA GLU A 89 18.56 -27.49 3.94
C GLU A 89 20.00 -27.02 4.23
N ASP A 90 20.66 -27.59 5.23
CA ASP A 90 22.11 -27.88 5.23
C ASP A 90 22.42 -28.82 6.41
N ALA A 91 22.69 -30.07 6.08
CA ALA A 91 23.28 -31.10 6.93
C ALA A 91 24.62 -31.52 6.32
#